data_AF-E9I2N4-F1
#
_entry.id   AF-E9I2N4-F1
#
_cell.length_a   1.000
_cell.length_b   1.000
_cell.length_c   1.000
_cell.angle_alpha   90.00
_cell.angle_beta   90.00
_cell.angle_gamma   90.00
#
_symmetry.space_group_name_H-M   'P 1'
#
loop_
_entity.id
_entity.type
_entity.pdbx_description
1 polymer ?
#
loop_
_entity_poly.entity_id
_entity_poly.type
_entity_poly.pdbx_seq_one_letter_code
_entity_poly.pdbx_strand_id
1 'polypeptide(L)'
;MEVSNIFHSHLIGRAGNNINRVMEDTGTRIHFPDCNRIAGEFKRNSIVIRGPIACIENARQRIQASIPVEFIVDCNVERVNSIGESSLSDYFSKTFGVLMRFYPTIDGVGVGQ
;
A
#
# COMPACT_ATOMS: atom_id res chain seq x y z
N MET A 1 13.54 8.27 -3.25
CA MET A 1 12.12 8.05 -3.63
C MET A 1 11.27 8.23 -2.38
N GLU A 2 10.08 8.81 -2.48
CA GLU A 2 9.16 8.92 -1.34
C GLU A 2 8.13 7.78 -1.34
N VAL A 3 7.91 7.20 -0.17
CA VAL A 3 6.86 6.21 0.10
C VAL A 3 6.31 6.50 1.49
N SER A 4 4.98 6.55 1.61
CA SER A 4 4.33 6.73 2.91
C SER A 4 4.80 5.67 3.91
N ASN A 5 5.13 6.09 5.12
CA ASN A 5 5.66 5.21 6.18
C ASN A 5 4.75 4.00 6.48
N ILE A 6 3.43 4.12 6.25
CA ILE A 6 2.47 3.01 6.42
C ILE A 6 2.82 1.79 5.55
N PHE A 7 3.48 1.99 4.41
CA PHE A 7 3.86 0.92 3.50
C PHE A 7 5.27 0.37 3.75
N HIS A 8 6.08 1.01 4.60
CA HIS A 8 7.48 0.59 4.82
C HIS A 8 7.56 -0.83 5.36
N SER A 9 6.74 -1.17 6.36
CA SER A 9 6.68 -2.52 6.93
C SER A 9 6.29 -3.58 5.89
N HIS A 10 5.34 -3.26 5.02
CA HIS A 10 4.92 -4.16 3.93
C HIS A 10 6.04 -4.38 2.90
N LEU A 11 6.73 -3.32 2.49
CA LEU A 11 7.85 -3.38 1.55
C LEU A 11 9.06 -4.13 2.13
N ILE A 12 9.39 -3.91 3.40
CA ILE A 12 10.45 -4.64 4.12
C ILE A 12 10.08 -6.12 4.21
N GLY A 13 8.84 -6.41 4.57
CA GLY A 13 8.33 -7.76 4.75
C GLY A 13 8.87 -8.42 6.02
N ARG A 14 8.40 -9.64 6.28
CA ARG A 14 8.81 -10.41 7.49
C ARG A 14 10.32 -10.64 7.48
N ALA A 15 10.99 -10.22 8.55
CA ALA A 15 12.45 -10.29 8.70
C ALA A 15 13.25 -9.64 7.53
N GLY A 16 12.66 -8.67 6.83
CA GLY A 16 13.30 -8.02 5.69
C GLY A 16 13.32 -8.87 4.41
N ASN A 17 12.66 -10.02 4.38
CA ASN A 17 12.76 -10.96 3.26
C ASN A 17 12.36 -10.34 1.91
N ASN A 18 11.29 -9.55 1.89
CA ASN A 18 10.79 -8.96 0.64
C ASN A 18 11.80 -7.95 0.08
N ILE A 19 12.25 -7.01 0.91
CA ILE A 19 13.21 -6.01 0.46
C ILE A 19 14.59 -6.61 0.14
N ASN A 20 15.04 -7.60 0.91
CA ASN A 20 16.31 -8.27 0.65
C ASN A 20 16.30 -8.95 -0.71
N ARG A 21 15.18 -9.58 -1.08
CA ARG A 21 14.99 -10.15 -2.42
C ARG A 21 15.04 -9.08 -3.51
N VAL A 22 14.39 -7.92 -3.31
CA VAL A 22 14.49 -6.81 -4.28
C VAL A 22 15.94 -6.32 -4.41
N MET A 23 16.67 -6.19 -3.30
CA MET A 23 18.08 -5.81 -3.31
C MET A 23 18.94 -6.81 -4.08
N GLU A 24 18.71 -8.11 -3.88
CA GLU A 24 19.41 -9.20 -4.57
C GLU A 24 19.09 -9.22 -6.07
N ASP A 25 17.80 -9.28 -6.43
CA ASP A 25 17.32 -9.35 -7.81
C ASP A 25 17.79 -8.16 -8.66
N THR A 26 17.95 -6.98 -8.04
CA THR A 26 18.33 -5.75 -8.73
C THR A 26 19.80 -5.38 -8.58
N GLY A 27 20.55 -6.04 -7.71
CA GLY A 27 21.93 -5.66 -7.39
C GLY A 27 22.03 -4.27 -6.76
N THR A 28 21.04 -3.88 -5.96
CA THR A 28 20.99 -2.56 -5.31
C THR A 28 21.07 -2.67 -3.79
N ARG A 29 21.34 -1.54 -3.13
CA ARG A 29 21.23 -1.39 -1.67
C ARG A 29 20.13 -0.39 -1.36
N ILE A 30 19.13 -0.82 -0.61
CA ILE A 30 17.96 -0.02 -0.27
C ILE A 30 17.95 0.24 1.23
N HIS A 31 17.85 1.51 1.63
CA HIS A 31 17.84 1.94 3.02
C HIS A 31 16.53 2.63 3.35
N PHE A 32 15.83 2.11 4.35
CA PHE A 32 14.63 2.72 4.93
C PHE A 32 15.02 3.68 6.05
N PRO A 33 14.26 4.75 6.27
CA PRO A 33 14.53 5.69 7.36
C PRO A 33 14.32 5.00 8.71
N ASP A 34 15.30 5.11 9.61
CA ASP A 34 15.17 4.61 10.98
C ASP A 34 14.21 5.50 11.78
N CYS A 35 13.08 4.93 12.21
CA CYS A 35 12.07 5.62 13.02
C CYS A 35 12.62 6.13 14.37
N ASN A 36 13.77 5.62 14.83
CA ASN A 36 14.32 5.88 16.16
C ASN A 36 15.41 6.95 16.21
N ARG A 37 15.86 7.52 15.08
CA ARG A 37 17.13 8.26 15.12
C ARG A 37 17.02 9.72 15.55
N ILE A 38 15.89 10.42 15.40
CA ILE A 38 15.81 11.85 15.75
C ILE A 38 14.38 12.22 16.20
N ALA A 39 14.17 12.35 17.51
CA ALA A 39 13.00 12.99 18.09
C ALA A 39 13.07 14.49 17.77
N GLY A 40 12.48 14.91 16.64
CA GLY A 40 12.42 16.33 16.26
C GLY A 40 12.36 16.61 14.76
N GLU A 41 12.63 15.62 13.91
CA GLU A 41 12.54 15.81 12.46
C GLU A 41 11.35 15.05 11.89
N PHE A 42 10.52 15.78 11.14
CA PHE A 42 9.43 15.29 10.31
C PHE A 42 9.71 13.88 9.78
N LYS A 43 8.79 12.93 10.09
CA LYS A 43 8.80 11.54 9.63
C LYS A 43 9.26 11.49 8.16
N ARG A 44 10.53 11.13 7.94
CA ARG A 44 11.09 11.08 6.59
C ARG A 44 10.42 9.92 5.87
N ASN A 45 9.59 10.21 4.87
CA ASN A 45 9.01 9.20 3.97
C ASN A 45 9.99 8.79 2.86
N SER A 46 11.27 9.17 2.95
CA SER A 46 12.25 8.96 1.89
C SER A 46 13.02 7.64 2.06
N ILE A 47 12.95 6.82 1.02
CA ILE A 47 13.77 5.61 0.84
C ILE A 47 14.95 5.96 -0.06
N VAL A 48 16.14 5.50 0.32
CA VAL A 48 17.39 5.69 -0.43
C VAL A 48 17.74 4.40 -1.15
N ILE A 49 17.96 4.48 -2.46
CA ILE A 49 18.40 3.36 -3.31
C ILE A 49 19.79 3.69 -3.84
N ARG A 50 20.74 2.77 -3.70
CA ARG A 50 22.13 2.93 -4.17
C ARG A 50 22.50 1.75 -5.08
N GLY A 51 23.21 2.05 -6.16
CA GLY A 51 23.68 1.05 -7.13
C GLY A 51 23.90 1.65 -8.52
N PRO A 52 24.13 0.82 -9.54
CA PRO A 52 24.18 1.25 -10.93
C PRO A 52 22.84 1.88 -11.36
N ILE A 53 22.86 2.90 -12.22
CA ILE A 53 21.65 3.66 -12.61
C ILE A 53 20.55 2.75 -13.19
N ALA A 54 20.90 1.81 -14.07
CA ALA A 54 19.94 0.86 -14.64
C ALA A 54 19.31 -0.05 -13.57
N CYS A 55 20.10 -0.48 -12.58
CA CYS A 55 19.65 -1.27 -11.45
C CYS A 55 18.76 -0.48 -10.49
N ILE A 56 19.07 0.80 -10.26
CA ILE A 56 18.26 1.71 -9.43
C ILE A 56 16.85 1.83 -9.98
N GLU A 57 16.71 2.02 -11.30
CA GLU A 57 15.39 2.19 -11.92
C GLU A 57 14.56 0.90 -11.83
N ASN A 58 15.19 -0.27 -12.03
CA ASN A 58 14.53 -1.57 -11.82
C ASN A 58 14.07 -1.74 -10.36
N ALA A 59 14.91 -1.38 -9.39
CA ALA A 59 14.54 -1.41 -7.97
C ALA A 59 13.38 -0.45 -7.67
N ARG A 60 13.41 0.76 -8.23
CA ARG A 60 12.35 1.76 -8.08
C ARG A 60 11.01 1.20 -8.57
N GLN A 61 10.98 0.62 -9.76
CA GLN A 61 9.77 0.03 -10.33
C GLN A 61 9.28 -1.16 -9.49
N ARG A 62 10.19 -2.01 -9.00
CA ARG A 62 9.84 -3.16 -8.16
C ARG A 62 9.21 -2.74 -6.83
N ILE A 63 9.77 -1.71 -6.19
CA ILE A 63 9.21 -1.15 -4.96
C ILE A 63 7.82 -0.56 -5.23
N GLN A 64 7.67 0.25 -6.28
CA GLN A 64 6.38 0.87 -6.62
C GLN A 64 5.30 -0.15 -6.92
N ALA A 65 5.62 -1.21 -7.67
CA ALA A 65 4.70 -2.30 -7.96
C ALA A 65 4.31 -3.12 -6.71
N SER A 66 5.11 -3.04 -5.64
CA SER A 66 4.83 -3.71 -4.36
C SER A 66 4.00 -2.85 -3.40
N ILE A 67 3.67 -1.61 -3.75
CA ILE A 67 2.78 -0.77 -2.94
C ILE A 67 1.33 -1.18 -3.28
N PRO A 68 0.52 -1.57 -2.29
CA PRO A 68 -0.87 -1.92 -2.53
C PRO A 68 -1.67 -0.71 -3.02
N VAL A 69 -2.59 -0.94 -3.93
CA VAL A 69 -3.51 0.08 -4.46
C VAL A 69 -4.90 -0.15 -3.87
N GLU A 70 -5.52 0.92 -3.40
CA GLU A 70 -6.92 0.94 -2.98
C GLU A 70 -7.73 1.77 -3.97
N PHE A 71 -8.85 1.22 -4.44
CA PHE A 71 -9.82 1.95 -5.25
C PHE A 71 -11.08 2.12 -4.42
N ILE A 72 -11.50 3.37 -4.26
CA ILE A 72 -12.74 3.73 -3.56
C ILE A 72 -13.69 4.28 -4.61
N VAL A 73 -14.85 3.64 -4.74
CA VAL A 73 -15.87 4.01 -5.71
C VAL A 73 -17.23 3.98 -5.04
N ASP A 74 -18.09 4.91 -5.44
CA ASP A 74 -19.48 4.92 -5.01
C ASP A 74 -20.22 3.72 -5.61
N CYS A 75 -21.16 3.19 -4.83
CA CYS A 75 -21.99 2.08 -5.26
C CYS A 75 -23.46 2.32 -4.90
N ASN A 76 -24.37 1.69 -5.65
CA ASN A 76 -25.79 1.77 -5.34
C ASN A 76 -26.11 0.91 -4.11
N VAL A 77 -26.42 1.56 -3.00
CA VAL A 77 -26.67 0.93 -1.69
C VAL A 77 -27.85 -0.04 -1.73
N GLU A 78 -28.93 0.28 -2.45
CA GLU A 78 -30.09 -0.62 -2.56
C GLU A 78 -29.72 -1.94 -3.25
N ARG A 79 -28.90 -1.88 -4.31
CA ARG A 79 -28.39 -3.07 -4.98
C ARG A 79 -27.47 -3.88 -4.07
N VAL A 80 -26.57 -3.23 -3.35
CA VAL A 80 -25.67 -3.90 -2.39
C VAL A 80 -26.49 -4.60 -1.31
N ASN A 81 -27.51 -3.94 -0.75
CA ASN A 81 -28.38 -4.50 0.27
C ASN A 81 -29.19 -5.70 -0.23
N SER A 82 -29.68 -5.66 -1.49
CA SER A 82 -30.43 -6.79 -2.06
C SER A 82 -29.59 -8.07 -2.24
N ILE A 83 -28.28 -7.95 -2.47
CA ILE A 83 -27.37 -9.09 -2.65
C ILE A 83 -26.72 -9.50 -1.32
N GLY A 84 -26.48 -8.52 -0.45
CA GLY A 84 -25.78 -8.65 0.83
C GLY A 84 -24.29 -8.34 0.72
N GLU A 85 -23.81 -7.44 1.58
CA GLU A 85 -22.41 -7.00 1.62
C GLU A 85 -21.41 -8.15 1.83
N SER A 86 -21.72 -9.07 2.75
CA SER A 86 -20.85 -10.20 3.05
C SER A 86 -20.72 -11.15 1.86
N SER A 87 -21.82 -11.40 1.15
CA SER A 87 -21.84 -12.24 -0.05
C SER A 87 -21.01 -11.63 -1.17
N LEU A 88 -21.15 -10.32 -1.41
CA LEU A 88 -20.37 -9.59 -2.41
C LEU A 88 -18.88 -9.59 -2.06
N SER A 89 -18.55 -9.30 -0.80
CA SER A 89 -17.16 -9.27 -0.33
C SER A 89 -16.49 -10.62 -0.47
N ASP A 90 -17.15 -11.70 -0.02
CA ASP A 90 -16.62 -13.07 -0.13
C ASP A 90 -16.46 -13.50 -1.59
N TYR A 91 -17.46 -13.25 -2.43
CA TYR A 91 -17.40 -13.55 -3.86
C TYR A 91 -16.24 -12.83 -4.54
N PHE A 92 -16.11 -11.52 -4.33
CA PHE A 92 -15.07 -10.71 -4.97
C PHE A 92 -13.68 -11.13 -4.50
N SER A 93 -13.51 -11.39 -3.20
CA SER A 93 -12.26 -11.86 -2.64
C SER A 93 -11.85 -13.24 -3.14
N LYS A 94 -12.78 -14.19 -3.23
CA LYS A 94 -12.46 -15.53 -3.77
C LYS A 94 -12.21 -15.52 -5.27
N THR A 95 -12.92 -14.68 -6.02
CA THR A 95 -12.84 -14.65 -7.48
C THR A 95 -11.60 -13.93 -7.98
N PHE A 96 -11.25 -12.79 -7.36
CA PHE A 96 -10.19 -11.90 -7.85
C PHE A 96 -8.96 -11.84 -6.95
N GLY A 97 -9.00 -12.46 -5.75
CA GLY A 97 -7.88 -12.43 -4.81
C GLY A 97 -7.62 -11.04 -4.20
N VAL A 98 -8.63 -10.18 -4.16
CA VAL A 98 -8.54 -8.81 -3.64
C VAL A 98 -9.47 -8.61 -2.45
N LEU A 99 -9.13 -7.67 -1.58
CA LEU A 99 -9.99 -7.34 -0.45
C LEU A 99 -11.05 -6.33 -0.86
N MET A 100 -12.32 -6.67 -0.69
CA MET A 100 -13.44 -5.74 -0.84
C MET A 100 -13.94 -5.34 0.56
N ARG A 101 -14.16 -4.05 0.76
CA ARG A 101 -14.77 -3.50 1.98
C ARG A 101 -15.80 -2.46 1.60
N PHE A 102 -16.94 -2.48 2.29
CA PHE A 102 -17.92 -1.42 2.23
C PHE A 102 -17.62 -0.42 3.35
N TYR A 103 -17.68 0.85 3.00
CA TYR A 103 -17.59 1.95 3.96
C TYR A 103 -18.92 2.71 3.89
N PRO A 104 -19.44 3.21 5.02
CA PRO A 104 -20.55 4.13 5.01
C PRO A 104 -20.20 5.32 4.10
N THR A 105 -21.17 5.80 3.32
CA THR A 105 -20.96 7.00 2.53
C THR A 105 -20.54 8.13 3.46
N ILE A 106 -19.38 8.75 3.19
CA ILE A 106 -18.91 9.91 3.93
C ILE A 106 -19.61 11.14 3.33
N ASP A 107 -20.94 11.14 3.42
CA ASP A 107 -21.70 12.33 3.08
C ASP A 107 -21.52 13.31 4.23
N GLY A 108 -20.55 14.21 4.09
CA GLY A 108 -20.41 15.41 4.94
C GLY A 108 -21.61 16.37 4.86
N VAL A 109 -22.78 15.88 4.48
CA VAL A 109 -24.05 16.60 4.41
C VAL A 109 -25.07 15.78 5.20
N GLY A 110 -24.94 15.84 6.52
CA GLY A 110 -26.12 15.73 7.37
C GLY A 110 -27.03 16.90 7.03
N VAL A 111 -27.94 16.71 6.07
CA VAL A 111 -29.13 17.55 5.98
C VAL A 111 -29.91 17.28 7.25
N GLY A 112 -30.03 18.33 8.08
CA GLY A 112 -30.76 18.28 9.33
C GLY A 112 -32.18 17.73 9.15
N GLN A 113 -32.62 16.99 10.16
CA GLN A 113 -33.98 17.10 10.64
C GLN A 113 -33.96 17.87 11.96
#